data_AF-A0A958IKC3-F1
#
_entry.id   AF-A0A958IKC3-F1
#
_cell.length_a   1.000
_cell.length_b   1.000
_cell.length_c   1.000
_cell.angle_alpha   90.00
_cell.angle_beta   90.00
_cell.angle_gamma   90.00
#
_symmetry.space_group_name_H-M   'P 1'
#
loop_
_entity.id
_entity.type
_entity.pdbx_description
1 polymer ?
#
loop_
_entity_poly.entity_id
_entity_poly.type
_entity_poly.pdbx_seq_one_letter_code
_entity_poly.pdbx_strand_id
1 'polypeptide(L)'
;MKLVSMVKVVFVAVVMSWGAASAQFGLGADVVSRYVWRGTDFGNAASVQPYISYTAGALEVGAWGSYSIMPVDGGYENDLYVTLSQGPVSITVTDYYFPNMEAGMDEFFKYGEDDNGASYHFIEASGTFTQGPLSLLAGVFLTNDDDNSLYFEGAYEAYAKDDVTASVFVGGGNGAYTLEDAGDDDSFNVVNVGLTVAKDMFSASYILNPDAKITFIVFGVSF
;
A
#
# COMPACT_ATOMS: atom_id res chain seq x y z
N MET A 1 11.08 -13.17 -35.78
CA MET A 1 10.74 -11.81 -36.24
C MET A 1 9.57 -11.31 -35.39
N LYS A 2 9.88 -10.43 -34.43
CA LYS A 2 9.03 -9.44 -33.74
C LYS A 2 7.59 -9.85 -33.36
N LEU A 3 7.45 -10.32 -32.11
CA LEU A 3 6.22 -10.15 -31.32
C LEU A 3 6.54 -9.66 -29.90
N VAL A 4 7.63 -8.91 -29.73
CA VAL A 4 8.00 -8.24 -28.49
C VAL A 4 8.21 -6.77 -28.84
N SER A 5 7.18 -5.96 -28.62
CA SER A 5 7.21 -4.49 -28.62
C SER A 5 5.77 -3.98 -28.72
N MET A 6 5.06 -3.93 -27.59
CA MET A 6 4.05 -2.90 -27.30
C MET A 6 3.39 -3.20 -25.93
N VAL A 7 4.17 -3.10 -24.85
CA VAL A 7 3.58 -2.59 -23.61
C VAL A 7 3.41 -1.09 -23.85
N LYS A 8 2.29 -0.73 -24.46
CA LYS A 8 1.85 0.66 -24.46
C LYS A 8 1.41 0.93 -23.04
N VAL A 9 2.27 1.58 -22.26
CA VAL A 9 1.86 2.32 -21.07
C VAL A 9 0.69 3.20 -21.52
N VAL A 10 -0.52 2.83 -21.14
CA VAL A 10 -1.70 3.63 -21.41
C VAL A 10 -1.61 4.82 -20.47
N PHE A 11 -1.01 5.90 -20.94
CA PHE A 11 -1.22 7.23 -20.38
C PHE A 11 -2.71 7.53 -20.57
N VAL A 12 -3.52 7.27 -19.54
CA VAL A 12 -4.89 7.74 -19.51
C VAL A 12 -4.83 9.27 -19.39
N ALA A 13 -4.89 9.93 -20.54
CA ALA A 13 -5.05 11.38 -20.62
C ALA A 13 -6.48 11.73 -20.22
N VAL A 14 -6.75 11.77 -18.92
CA VAL A 14 -7.94 12.43 -18.38
C VAL A 14 -7.71 13.93 -18.53
N VAL A 15 -8.32 14.50 -19.57
CA VAL A 15 -8.39 15.96 -19.78
C VAL A 15 -9.35 16.52 -18.73
N MET A 16 -8.84 16.84 -17.55
CA MET A 16 -9.54 17.65 -16.55
C MET A 16 -9.10 19.09 -16.71
N SER A 17 -10.07 20.01 -16.70
CA SER A 17 -9.84 21.45 -16.71
C SER A 17 -9.03 21.86 -15.49
N TRP A 18 -7.73 22.10 -15.68
CA TRP A 18 -6.84 22.70 -14.70
C TRP A 18 -7.27 24.16 -14.51
N GLY A 19 -8.18 24.41 -13.56
CA GLY A 19 -8.21 25.70 -12.90
C GLY A 19 -6.84 25.97 -12.25
N ALA A 20 -6.56 27.22 -11.91
CA ALA A 20 -5.33 27.59 -11.20
C ALA A 20 -5.30 26.95 -9.79
N ALA A 21 -4.99 25.66 -9.72
CA ALA A 21 -4.75 24.94 -8.48
C ALA A 21 -3.33 25.30 -8.01
N SER A 22 -3.20 25.74 -6.77
CA SER A 22 -1.89 25.88 -6.13
C SER A 22 -1.28 24.50 -5.99
N ALA A 23 -0.13 24.28 -6.62
CA ALA A 23 0.63 23.07 -6.41
C ALA A 23 1.30 23.08 -5.03
N GLN A 24 1.32 21.94 -4.35
CA GLN A 24 1.90 21.81 -3.01
C GLN A 24 2.79 20.58 -2.94
N PHE A 25 3.94 20.73 -2.29
CA PHE A 25 4.78 19.61 -1.89
C PHE A 25 4.38 19.14 -0.48
N GLY A 26 4.25 17.83 -0.31
CA GLY A 26 4.18 17.14 0.96
C GLY A 26 5.50 16.43 1.25
N LEU A 27 5.92 16.44 2.51
CA LEU A 27 6.99 15.57 3.01
C LEU A 27 6.71 15.23 4.47
N GLY A 28 7.11 14.04 4.88
CA GLY A 28 6.96 13.59 6.25
C GLY A 28 7.51 12.19 6.43
N ALA A 29 7.32 11.64 7.62
CA ALA A 29 7.65 10.24 7.88
C ALA A 29 6.83 9.69 9.04
N ASP A 30 6.48 8.41 8.96
CA ASP A 30 5.95 7.67 10.09
C ASP A 30 7.04 6.81 10.73
N VAL A 31 7.04 6.71 12.05
CA VAL A 31 7.84 5.73 12.79
C VAL A 31 6.88 4.76 13.44
N VAL A 32 6.93 3.51 13.01
CA VAL A 32 6.06 2.44 13.50
C VAL A 32 6.87 1.40 14.26
N SER A 33 6.28 0.82 15.31
CA SER A 33 6.90 -0.26 16.07
C SER A 33 7.04 -1.55 15.26
N ARG A 34 6.29 -1.67 14.15
CA ARG A 34 6.31 -2.81 13.22
C ARG A 34 5.66 -2.40 11.91
N TYR A 35 6.20 -2.86 10.78
CA TYR A 35 5.55 -2.68 9.48
C TYR A 35 4.58 -3.83 9.21
N VAL A 36 3.29 -3.59 9.49
CA VAL A 36 2.21 -4.52 9.18
C VAL A 36 1.36 -3.94 8.06
N TRP A 37 1.35 -4.59 6.90
CA TRP A 37 0.58 -4.19 5.73
C TRP A 37 -0.55 -5.17 5.48
N ARG A 38 -1.80 -4.69 5.57
CA ARG A 38 -3.04 -5.47 5.31
C ARG A 38 -3.08 -6.82 6.07
N GLY A 39 -2.54 -6.84 7.29
CA GLY A 39 -2.49 -8.03 8.16
C GLY A 39 -1.22 -8.88 8.03
N THR A 40 -0.30 -8.52 7.13
CA THR A 40 0.97 -9.23 6.90
C THR A 40 2.14 -8.45 7.48
N ASP A 41 3.06 -9.14 8.15
CA ASP A 41 4.26 -8.55 8.77
C ASP A 41 5.43 -8.49 7.76
N PHE A 42 5.88 -7.29 7.43
CA PHE A 42 6.99 -7.02 6.50
C PHE A 42 8.30 -6.67 7.22
N GLY A 43 8.32 -6.76 8.55
CA GLY A 43 9.53 -6.57 9.32
C GLY A 43 9.27 -6.71 10.80
N ASN A 44 9.89 -7.71 11.43
CA ASN A 44 9.86 -7.94 12.88
C ASN A 44 10.71 -6.93 13.65
N ALA A 45 10.59 -5.65 13.31
CA ALA A 45 11.35 -4.54 13.85
C ALA A 45 10.58 -3.23 13.64
N ALA A 46 10.99 -2.21 14.39
CA ALA A 46 10.51 -0.86 14.12
C ALA A 46 10.98 -0.38 12.74
N SER A 47 10.13 0.37 12.06
CA SER A 47 10.40 0.89 10.71
C SER A 47 10.18 2.40 10.66
N VAL A 48 10.98 3.05 9.81
CA VAL A 48 10.76 4.45 9.40
C VAL A 48 10.18 4.44 7.99
N GLN A 49 9.08 5.17 7.82
CA GLN A 49 8.28 5.18 6.60
C GLN A 49 8.19 6.60 6.03
N PRO A 50 9.22 7.06 5.31
CA PRO A 50 9.24 8.40 4.74
C PRO A 50 8.31 8.50 3.53
N TYR A 51 7.80 9.71 3.29
CA TYR A 51 7.07 10.00 2.06
C TYR A 51 7.38 11.40 1.53
N ILE A 52 7.23 11.54 0.22
CA ILE A 52 7.21 12.82 -0.48
C ILE A 52 6.08 12.81 -1.50
N SER A 53 5.39 13.94 -1.65
CA SER A 53 4.31 14.06 -2.61
C SER A 53 4.28 15.43 -3.29
N TYR A 54 3.70 15.46 -4.47
CA TYR A 54 3.38 16.66 -5.21
C TYR A 54 1.92 16.58 -5.65
N THR A 55 1.11 17.52 -5.15
CA THR A 55 -0.32 17.57 -5.43
C THR A 55 -0.63 18.81 -6.25
N ALA A 56 -1.34 18.64 -7.35
CA ALA A 56 -1.79 19.73 -8.22
C ALA A 56 -3.22 19.46 -8.70
N GLY A 57 -4.19 20.12 -8.05
CA GLY A 57 -5.61 19.91 -8.33
C GLY A 57 -6.06 18.52 -7.89
N ALA A 58 -6.58 17.73 -8.83
CA ALA A 58 -7.03 16.36 -8.60
C ALA A 58 -5.90 15.32 -8.68
N LEU A 59 -4.72 15.71 -9.16
CA LEU A 59 -3.58 14.82 -9.34
C LEU A 59 -2.65 14.90 -8.13
N GLU A 60 -2.25 13.75 -7.63
CA GLU A 60 -1.10 13.59 -6.73
C GLU A 60 -0.12 12.58 -7.32
N VAL A 61 1.17 12.88 -7.21
CA VAL A 61 2.26 11.95 -7.50
C VAL A 61 3.14 11.91 -6.26
N GLY A 62 3.52 10.72 -5.81
CA GLY A 62 4.34 10.60 -4.62
C GLY A 62 5.24 9.39 -4.64
N ALA A 63 6.12 9.38 -3.64
CA ALA A 63 6.94 8.25 -3.28
C ALA A 63 6.76 7.97 -1.78
N TRP A 64 6.75 6.70 -1.43
CA TRP A 64 6.67 6.22 -0.06
C TRP A 64 7.71 5.11 0.12
N GLY A 65 8.22 4.91 1.32
CA GLY A 65 9.08 3.75 1.58
C GLY A 65 8.89 3.22 2.99
N SER A 66 9.45 2.04 3.23
CA SER A 66 9.50 1.42 4.55
C SER A 66 10.88 0.82 4.78
N TYR A 67 11.54 1.27 5.85
CA TYR A 67 12.90 0.84 6.18
C TYR A 67 12.97 0.42 7.64
N SER A 68 13.24 -0.87 7.85
CA SER A 68 13.52 -1.39 9.19
C SER A 68 14.75 -0.72 9.79
N ILE A 69 14.63 -0.32 11.06
CA ILE A 69 15.74 0.25 11.84
C ILE A 69 16.76 -0.84 12.23
N MET A 70 16.35 -2.10 12.22
CA MET A 70 17.24 -3.24 12.47
C MET A 70 17.65 -3.90 11.16
N PRO A 71 18.96 -4.18 10.96
CA PRO A 71 19.49 -4.72 9.70
C PRO A 71 19.17 -6.21 9.47
N VAL A 72 18.38 -6.83 10.36
CA VAL A 72 18.08 -8.26 10.33
C VAL A 72 16.61 -8.42 9.97
N ASP A 73 16.34 -9.09 8.85
CA ASP A 73 15.03 -9.58 8.40
C ASP A 73 13.93 -8.53 8.13
N GLY A 74 14.29 -7.28 7.88
CA GLY A 74 13.34 -6.23 7.48
C GLY A 74 13.24 -6.05 5.97
N GLY A 75 12.03 -6.07 5.43
CA GLY A 75 11.79 -5.68 4.04
C GLY A 75 12.21 -4.23 3.78
N TYR A 76 12.83 -3.99 2.63
CA TYR A 76 13.02 -2.65 2.09
C TYR A 76 11.94 -2.44 1.03
N GLU A 77 11.23 -1.33 1.10
CA GLU A 77 10.19 -0.97 0.14
C GLU A 77 10.33 0.51 -0.25
N ASN A 78 10.11 0.82 -1.52
CA ASN A 78 10.27 2.16 -2.07
C ASN A 78 9.34 2.37 -3.27
N ASP A 79 8.13 2.78 -2.98
CA ASP A 79 7.03 2.81 -3.93
C ASP A 79 6.96 4.14 -4.64
N LEU A 80 6.46 4.08 -5.88
CA LEU A 80 6.01 5.25 -6.61
C LEU A 80 4.52 5.13 -6.86
N TYR A 81 3.77 6.22 -6.66
CA TYR A 81 2.34 6.20 -6.90
C TYR A 81 1.85 7.45 -7.61
N VAL A 82 0.71 7.28 -8.29
CA VAL A 82 -0.07 8.37 -8.88
C VAL A 82 -1.52 8.20 -8.47
N THR A 83 -2.12 9.25 -7.92
CA THR A 83 -3.51 9.29 -7.49
C THR A 83 -4.28 10.36 -8.26
N LEU A 84 -5.50 10.01 -8.69
CA LEU A 84 -6.50 10.94 -9.20
C LEU A 84 -7.71 10.95 -8.29
N SER A 85 -8.06 12.11 -7.75
CA SER A 85 -9.19 12.27 -6.81
C SER A 85 -10.31 13.13 -7.40
N GLN A 86 -11.54 12.66 -7.29
CA GLN A 86 -12.75 13.41 -7.65
C GLN A 86 -13.85 13.20 -6.62
N GLY A 87 -14.09 14.23 -5.80
CA GLY A 87 -15.09 14.17 -4.74
C GLY A 87 -14.72 13.09 -3.70
N PRO A 88 -15.61 12.15 -3.36
CA PRO A 88 -15.33 11.10 -2.38
C PRO A 88 -14.52 9.94 -2.95
N VAL A 89 -14.19 9.93 -4.25
CA VAL A 89 -13.51 8.81 -4.92
C VAL A 89 -12.09 9.20 -5.27
N SER A 90 -11.16 8.27 -5.06
CA SER A 90 -9.80 8.34 -5.60
C SER A 90 -9.47 7.03 -6.32
N ILE A 91 -8.64 7.13 -7.37
CA ILE A 91 -8.02 5.98 -8.03
C ILE A 91 -6.52 6.17 -7.95
N THR A 92 -5.82 5.14 -7.53
CA THR A 92 -4.37 5.14 -7.36
C THR A 92 -3.77 4.01 -8.18
N VAL A 93 -2.63 4.30 -8.82
CA VAL A 93 -1.74 3.27 -9.36
C VAL A 93 -0.47 3.34 -8.55
N THR A 94 -0.07 2.21 -7.97
CA THR A 94 1.14 2.08 -7.15
C THR A 94 2.07 1.09 -7.82
N ASP A 95 3.34 1.48 -7.99
CA ASP A 95 4.45 0.60 -8.28
C ASP A 95 5.13 0.24 -6.96
N TYR A 96 4.82 -0.94 -6.43
CA TYR A 96 5.48 -1.46 -5.24
C TYR A 96 6.84 -2.01 -5.62
N TYR A 97 7.89 -1.38 -5.10
CA TYR A 97 9.26 -1.77 -5.42
C TYR A 97 10.01 -2.27 -4.19
N PHE A 98 10.42 -3.53 -4.26
CA PHE A 98 11.17 -4.23 -3.22
C PHE A 98 12.64 -4.38 -3.65
N PRO A 99 13.51 -3.41 -3.37
CA PRO A 99 14.90 -3.47 -3.82
C PRO A 99 15.66 -4.62 -3.16
N ASN A 100 16.32 -5.43 -4.00
CA ASN A 100 17.26 -6.44 -3.54
C ASN A 100 18.61 -5.79 -3.22
N MET A 101 18.82 -5.46 -1.95
CA MET A 101 20.06 -4.84 -1.46
C MET A 101 21.27 -5.79 -1.54
N GLU A 102 21.06 -7.09 -1.73
CA GLU A 102 22.12 -8.10 -1.83
C GLU A 102 22.52 -8.43 -3.28
N ALA A 103 21.60 -8.33 -4.25
CA ALA A 103 21.82 -8.73 -5.65
C ALA A 103 22.46 -7.66 -6.56
N GLY A 104 22.83 -6.50 -6.01
CA GLY A 104 23.40 -5.39 -6.78
C GLY A 104 22.34 -4.37 -7.24
N MET A 105 22.73 -3.11 -7.36
CA MET A 105 21.81 -1.95 -7.44
C MET A 105 21.20 -1.70 -8.84
N ASP A 106 21.21 -2.69 -9.74
CA ASP A 106 20.84 -2.52 -11.16
C ASP A 106 19.42 -3.04 -11.50
N GLU A 107 18.61 -3.37 -10.48
CA GLU A 107 17.31 -4.04 -10.67
C GLU A 107 16.12 -3.07 -10.88
N PHE A 108 16.25 -1.78 -10.59
CA PHE A 108 15.10 -0.83 -10.62
C PHE A 108 14.40 -0.72 -11.98
N PHE A 109 15.11 -0.91 -13.11
CA PHE A 109 14.48 -0.84 -14.43
C PHE A 109 13.98 -2.20 -14.94
N LYS A 110 13.95 -3.23 -14.08
CA LYS A 110 13.48 -4.58 -14.44
C LYS A 110 12.06 -4.80 -13.92
N TYR A 111 11.10 -4.60 -14.83
CA TYR A 111 9.66 -4.68 -14.57
C TYR A 111 9.05 -6.08 -14.82
N GLY A 112 9.87 -7.12 -14.85
CA GLY A 112 9.44 -8.51 -14.99
C GLY A 112 10.38 -9.43 -14.23
N GLU A 113 10.05 -10.72 -14.24
CA GLU A 113 10.87 -11.73 -13.56
C GLU A 113 12.32 -11.73 -14.05
N ASP A 114 13.24 -11.86 -13.10
CA ASP A 114 14.64 -12.11 -13.38
C ASP A 114 14.88 -13.58 -13.82
N ASP A 115 16.13 -13.92 -14.14
CA ASP A 115 16.49 -15.27 -14.61
C ASP A 115 16.21 -16.38 -13.57
N ASN A 116 15.94 -16.01 -12.31
CA ASN A 116 15.58 -16.91 -11.22
C ASN A 116 14.08 -16.90 -10.88
N GLY A 117 13.25 -16.16 -11.64
CA GLY A 117 11.82 -16.03 -11.42
C GLY A 117 11.43 -15.02 -10.34
N ALA A 118 12.36 -14.17 -9.88
CA ALA A 118 12.04 -13.14 -8.88
C ALA A 118 11.60 -11.84 -9.55
N SER A 119 10.54 -11.22 -9.02
CA SER A 119 10.07 -9.90 -9.44
C SER A 119 10.31 -8.87 -8.33
N TYR A 120 10.72 -7.67 -8.71
CA TYR A 120 11.01 -6.58 -7.77
C TYR A 120 9.97 -5.45 -7.83
N HIS A 121 9.16 -5.41 -8.87
CA HIS A 121 8.12 -4.41 -9.10
C HIS A 121 6.75 -5.07 -9.22
N PHE A 122 5.75 -4.56 -8.52
CA PHE A 122 4.37 -5.04 -8.59
C PHE A 122 3.44 -3.84 -8.76
N ILE A 123 2.75 -3.76 -9.90
CA ILE A 123 1.83 -2.66 -10.18
C ILE A 123 0.44 -3.01 -9.65
N GLU A 124 -0.06 -2.26 -8.67
CA GLU A 124 -1.46 -2.33 -8.20
C GLU A 124 -2.25 -1.14 -8.75
N ALA A 125 -3.48 -1.40 -9.21
CA ALA A 125 -4.49 -0.36 -9.33
C ALA A 125 -5.48 -0.49 -8.19
N SER A 126 -5.75 0.60 -7.49
CA SER A 126 -6.71 0.65 -6.40
C SER A 126 -7.67 1.83 -6.52
N GLY A 127 -8.83 1.66 -5.90
CA GLY A 127 -9.86 2.68 -5.78
C GLY A 127 -10.29 2.81 -4.33
N THR A 128 -10.44 4.04 -3.87
CA THR A 128 -10.96 4.35 -2.54
C THR A 128 -12.23 5.18 -2.65
N PHE A 129 -13.21 4.90 -1.79
CA PHE A 129 -14.37 5.74 -1.58
C PHE A 129 -14.45 6.14 -0.10
N THR A 130 -14.45 7.43 0.19
CA THR A 130 -14.56 7.95 1.54
C THR A 130 -15.70 8.96 1.62
N GLN A 131 -16.68 8.71 2.48
CA GLN A 131 -17.81 9.59 2.70
C GLN A 131 -18.24 9.58 4.18
N GLY A 132 -18.03 10.72 4.84
CA GLY A 132 -18.25 10.81 6.29
C GLY A 132 -17.33 9.83 7.03
N PRO A 133 -17.84 9.05 8.01
CA PRO A 133 -17.03 8.10 8.77
C PRO A 133 -16.70 6.81 8.01
N LEU A 134 -17.29 6.59 6.82
CA LEU A 134 -17.09 5.36 6.05
C LEU A 134 -15.95 5.52 5.04
N SER A 135 -15.05 4.54 5.01
CA SER A 135 -14.07 4.37 3.95
C SER A 135 -14.12 2.95 3.38
N LEU A 136 -14.00 2.82 2.07
CA LEU A 136 -13.94 1.57 1.33
C LEU A 136 -12.73 1.62 0.40
N LEU A 137 -12.02 0.50 0.28
CA LEU A 137 -10.89 0.32 -0.62
C LEU A 137 -11.05 -0.99 -1.39
N ALA A 138 -10.69 -0.96 -2.67
CA ALA A 138 -10.53 -2.13 -3.51
C ALA A 138 -9.22 -2.00 -4.32
N GLY A 139 -8.42 -3.06 -4.40
CA GLY A 139 -7.15 -3.10 -5.11
C GLY A 139 -7.01 -4.38 -5.92
N VAL A 140 -6.23 -4.32 -7.00
CA VAL A 140 -5.87 -5.46 -7.83
C VAL A 140 -4.43 -5.32 -8.34
N PHE A 141 -3.63 -6.36 -8.17
CA PHE A 141 -2.33 -6.44 -8.83
C PHE A 141 -2.49 -6.73 -10.32
N LEU A 142 -1.78 -5.96 -11.15
CA LEU A 142 -1.87 -5.97 -12.60
C LEU A 142 -0.65 -6.63 -13.27
N THR A 143 0.47 -6.75 -12.55
CA THR A 143 1.73 -7.25 -13.09
C THR A 143 2.50 -8.02 -12.03
N ASN A 144 3.25 -9.03 -12.48
CA ASN A 144 4.21 -9.80 -11.67
C ASN A 144 3.58 -10.50 -10.45
N ASP A 145 2.27 -10.71 -10.50
CA ASP A 145 1.48 -11.45 -9.53
C ASP A 145 0.57 -12.40 -10.31
N ASP A 146 0.84 -13.69 -10.22
CA ASP A 146 0.18 -14.71 -11.05
C ASP A 146 -1.32 -14.84 -10.74
N ASP A 147 -1.69 -14.58 -9.49
CA ASP A 147 -3.07 -14.72 -9.00
C ASP A 147 -3.94 -13.49 -9.26
N ASN A 148 -3.36 -12.38 -9.76
CA ASN A 148 -4.03 -11.09 -9.92
C ASN A 148 -4.75 -10.69 -8.61
N SER A 149 -4.01 -10.80 -7.51
CA SER A 149 -4.44 -10.70 -6.14
C SER A 149 -5.28 -9.44 -5.93
N LEU A 150 -6.48 -9.67 -5.43
CA LEU A 150 -7.49 -8.70 -5.09
C LEU A 150 -7.43 -8.42 -3.60
N TYR A 151 -7.64 -7.16 -3.24
CA TYR A 151 -7.82 -6.74 -1.86
C TYR A 151 -9.05 -5.85 -1.72
N PHE A 152 -9.81 -6.03 -0.65
CA PHE A 152 -10.91 -5.17 -0.28
C PHE A 152 -10.81 -4.83 1.20
N GLU A 153 -11.09 -3.60 1.56
CA GLU A 153 -11.18 -3.18 2.96
C GLU A 153 -12.33 -2.20 3.18
N GLY A 154 -13.03 -2.37 4.29
CA GLY A 154 -13.97 -1.40 4.81
C GLY A 154 -13.53 -0.92 6.17
N ALA A 155 -13.54 0.39 6.37
CA ALA A 155 -13.26 1.04 7.64
C ALA A 155 -14.39 1.99 8.05
N TYR A 156 -14.62 2.09 9.36
CA TYR A 156 -15.59 2.99 9.94
C TYR A 156 -14.99 3.73 11.13
N GLU A 157 -14.95 5.06 11.05
CA GLU A 157 -14.61 5.93 12.18
C GLU A 157 -15.75 5.91 13.20
N ALA A 158 -15.59 5.09 14.23
CA ALA A 158 -16.58 4.87 15.28
C ALA A 158 -16.59 5.98 16.34
N TYR A 159 -15.52 6.76 16.41
CA TYR A 159 -15.36 7.84 17.37
C TYR A 159 -14.47 8.94 16.79
N ALA A 160 -14.93 10.18 16.91
CA ALA A 160 -14.12 11.37 16.69
C ALA A 160 -14.56 12.46 17.65
N LYS A 161 -13.65 12.83 18.57
CA LYS A 161 -13.89 13.94 19.50
C LYS A 161 -12.56 14.53 19.94
N ASP A 162 -12.53 15.87 20.00
CA ASP A 162 -11.35 16.63 20.37
C ASP A 162 -10.18 16.26 19.44
N ASP A 163 -9.07 15.78 19.99
CA ASP A 163 -7.86 15.34 19.30
C ASP A 163 -7.77 13.81 19.12
N VAL A 164 -8.85 13.07 19.43
CA VAL A 164 -8.87 11.60 19.41
C VAL A 164 -9.84 11.06 18.38
N THR A 165 -9.36 10.13 17.55
CA THR A 165 -10.18 9.31 16.65
C THR A 165 -10.03 7.82 16.95
N ALA A 166 -11.09 7.05 16.69
CA ALA A 166 -11.03 5.60 16.73
C ALA A 166 -11.81 4.99 15.56
N SER A 167 -11.15 4.10 14.81
CA SER A 167 -11.69 3.49 13.60
C SER A 167 -11.56 1.98 13.67
N VAL A 168 -12.63 1.28 13.31
CA VAL A 168 -12.62 -0.18 13.13
C VAL A 168 -12.52 -0.51 11.64
N PHE A 169 -11.87 -1.62 11.31
CA PHE A 169 -11.72 -2.05 9.92
C PHE A 169 -11.77 -3.57 9.78
N VAL A 170 -12.16 -4.00 8.58
CA VAL A 170 -12.13 -5.39 8.11
C VAL A 170 -11.70 -5.40 6.64
N GLY A 171 -10.70 -6.21 6.34
CA GLY A 171 -10.14 -6.39 5.02
C GLY A 171 -9.87 -7.85 4.70
N GLY A 172 -9.95 -8.17 3.42
CA GLY A 172 -9.80 -9.51 2.86
C GLY A 172 -9.22 -9.46 1.46
N GLY A 173 -8.56 -10.53 1.08
CA GLY A 173 -7.93 -10.69 -0.23
C GLY A 173 -7.70 -12.15 -0.58
N ASN A 174 -6.97 -12.39 -1.66
CA ASN A 174 -6.50 -13.68 -2.14
C ASN A 174 -5.02 -13.58 -2.57
N GLY A 175 -4.41 -14.65 -3.09
CA GLY A 175 -3.03 -14.69 -3.58
C GLY A 175 -2.02 -14.09 -2.60
N ALA A 176 -1.38 -12.97 -2.98
CA ALA A 176 -0.37 -12.25 -2.20
C ALA A 176 -0.80 -11.85 -0.77
N TYR A 177 -2.11 -11.88 -0.46
CA TYR A 177 -2.64 -11.54 0.86
C TYR A 177 -2.90 -12.75 1.77
N THR A 178 -3.06 -13.95 1.21
CA THR A 178 -3.51 -15.15 1.92
C THR A 178 -2.38 -16.16 2.10
N LEU A 179 -2.46 -16.97 3.16
CA LEU A 179 -1.58 -18.10 3.38
C LEU A 179 -2.22 -19.35 2.80
N GLU A 180 -1.57 -19.92 1.78
CA GLU A 180 -2.03 -21.13 1.12
C GLU A 180 -0.94 -22.20 1.14
N ASP A 181 -1.34 -23.45 1.37
CA ASP A 181 -0.41 -24.56 1.28
C ASP A 181 -0.11 -24.86 -0.20
N ALA A 182 1.13 -25.29 -0.49
CA ALA A 182 1.54 -25.56 -1.86
C ALA A 182 0.63 -26.59 -2.54
N GLY A 183 -0.10 -26.14 -3.57
CA GLY A 183 -1.03 -26.97 -4.35
C GLY A 183 -2.51 -26.81 -3.99
N ASP A 184 -2.84 -25.95 -3.02
CA ASP A 184 -4.21 -25.48 -2.83
C ASP A 184 -4.62 -24.49 -3.94
N ASP A 185 -5.92 -24.39 -4.16
CA ASP A 185 -6.49 -23.40 -5.09
C ASP A 185 -6.57 -22.04 -4.40
N ASP A 186 -6.26 -20.97 -5.15
CA ASP A 186 -6.37 -19.58 -4.70
C ASP A 186 -7.75 -19.25 -4.11
N SER A 187 -7.74 -18.68 -2.90
CA SER A 187 -8.90 -18.52 -2.05
C SER A 187 -8.98 -17.13 -1.43
N PHE A 188 -10.19 -16.58 -1.37
CA PHE A 188 -10.42 -15.28 -0.76
C PHE A 188 -10.68 -15.43 0.75
N ASN A 189 -9.82 -14.85 1.58
CA ASN A 189 -9.92 -14.90 3.05
C ASN A 189 -9.93 -13.50 3.70
N VAL A 190 -10.44 -13.44 4.93
CA VAL A 190 -10.30 -12.26 5.78
C VAL A 190 -8.91 -12.27 6.40
N VAL A 191 -8.13 -11.22 6.14
CA VAL A 191 -6.71 -11.15 6.51
C VAL A 191 -6.40 -9.97 7.43
N ASN A 192 -7.31 -9.00 7.56
CA ASN A 192 -7.05 -7.78 8.31
C ASN A 192 -8.28 -7.33 9.09
N VAL A 193 -8.33 -7.54 10.41
CA VAL A 193 -9.42 -7.07 11.27
C VAL A 193 -8.84 -6.28 12.42
N GLY A 194 -9.34 -5.08 12.69
CA GLY A 194 -8.75 -4.31 13.77
C GLY A 194 -9.44 -3.04 14.17
N LEU A 195 -8.76 -2.36 15.08
CA LEU A 195 -9.10 -1.06 15.65
C LEU A 195 -7.83 -0.21 15.64
N THR A 196 -7.93 0.99 15.12
CA THR A 196 -6.91 2.03 15.24
C THR A 196 -7.45 3.16 16.10
N VAL A 197 -6.65 3.62 17.07
CA VAL A 197 -6.89 4.85 17.82
C VAL A 197 -5.76 5.82 17.50
N ALA A 198 -6.09 7.05 17.13
CA ALA A 198 -5.11 8.11 16.90
C ALA A 198 -5.35 9.27 17.87
N LYS A 199 -4.26 9.90 18.30
CA LYS A 199 -4.27 11.11 19.11
C LYS A 199 -3.06 11.98 18.79
N ASP A 200 -3.30 13.23 18.39
CA ASP A 200 -2.25 14.16 17.95
C ASP A 200 -1.39 13.52 16.84
N MET A 201 -0.09 13.33 17.11
CA MET A 201 0.87 12.68 16.22
C MET A 201 1.02 11.17 16.48
N PHE A 202 0.28 10.61 17.43
CA PHE A 202 0.40 9.22 17.87
C PHE A 202 -0.73 8.36 17.33
N SER A 203 -0.45 7.09 17.06
CA SER A 203 -1.46 6.09 16.74
C SER A 203 -1.15 4.74 17.39
N ALA A 204 -2.18 3.95 17.65
CA ALA A 204 -2.04 2.56 18.05
C ALA A 204 -3.12 1.71 17.38
N SER A 205 -2.70 0.61 16.76
CA SER A 205 -3.58 -0.34 16.08
C SER A 205 -3.46 -1.72 16.71
N TYR A 206 -4.60 -2.33 17.05
CA TYR A 206 -4.68 -3.76 17.31
C TYR A 206 -5.21 -4.46 16.07
N ILE A 207 -4.44 -5.40 15.54
CA ILE A 207 -4.68 -6.05 14.25
C ILE A 207 -4.73 -7.57 14.48
N LEU A 208 -5.75 -8.22 13.94
CA LEU A 208 -5.86 -9.66 13.83
C LEU A 208 -5.81 -10.01 12.34
N ASN A 209 -4.93 -10.95 11.99
CA ASN A 209 -5.00 -11.68 10.73
C ASN A 209 -5.60 -13.07 11.03
N PRO A 210 -6.91 -13.29 10.75
CA PRO A 210 -7.56 -14.57 11.02
C PRO A 210 -6.96 -15.74 10.23
N ASP A 211 -6.56 -15.47 8.99
CA ASP A 211 -5.99 -16.46 8.08
C ASP A 211 -4.64 -16.97 8.60
N ALA A 212 -3.74 -16.04 8.94
CA ALA A 212 -2.45 -16.33 9.56
C ALA A 212 -2.51 -16.68 11.06
N LYS A 213 -3.69 -16.57 11.69
CA LYS A 213 -3.94 -16.86 13.12
C LYS A 213 -2.98 -16.10 14.05
N ILE A 214 -2.69 -14.85 13.71
CA ILE A 214 -1.73 -13.99 14.42
C ILE A 214 -2.33 -12.62 14.71
N THR A 215 -1.86 -11.99 15.78
CA THR A 215 -2.22 -10.62 16.13
C THR A 215 -1.01 -9.73 16.26
N PHE A 216 -1.21 -8.45 16.01
CA PHE A 216 -0.21 -7.40 16.15
C PHE A 216 -0.79 -6.26 16.99
N ILE A 217 0.10 -5.61 17.74
CA ILE A 217 -0.14 -4.25 18.24
C ILE A 217 0.95 -3.35 17.64
N VAL A 218 0.53 -2.34 16.89
CA VAL A 218 1.43 -1.42 16.20
C VAL A 218 1.23 -0.04 16.78
N PHE A 219 2.30 0.56 17.29
CA PHE A 219 2.33 1.95 17.72
C PHE A 219 3.03 2.79 16.65
N GLY A 220 2.44 3.93 16.31
CA GLY A 220 2.93 4.85 15.29
C GLY A 220 3.13 6.27 15.80
N VAL A 221 4.10 6.96 15.20
CA VAL A 221 4.33 8.40 15.37
C VAL A 221 4.50 9.04 14.00
N SER A 222 3.69 10.05 13.67
CA SER A 222 3.71 10.73 12.37
C SER A 222 4.31 12.13 12.48
N PHE A 223 5.22 12.48 11.56
CA PHE A 223 5.93 13.78 11.51
C PHE A 223 5.64 14.56 10.23
#